data_AF-A0A954LIA4-F1
#
_entry.id   AF-A0A954LIA4-F1
#
_cell.length_a   1.000
_cell.length_b   1.000
_cell.length_c   1.000
_cell.angle_alpha   90.00
_cell.angle_beta   90.00
_cell.angle_gamma   90.00
#
_symmetry.space_group_name_H-M   'P 1'
#
loop_
_entity.id
_entity.type
_entity.pdbx_description
1 polymer ?
#
loop_
_entity_poly.entity_id
_entity_poly.type
_entity_poly.pdbx_seq_one_letter_code
_entity_poly.pdbx_strand_id
1 'polypeptide(L)'
;QAKPHRPSRGQFRCLDFLTGEERWVQGQINQRRSLNQEDNDPSQPKKDRPIGQATVLFADGKLVLFNDVGELILAKATSDAYEELGRVQVLGGEICWTQPTLVRGRLYVRNHSRAACILLSTPDDPHHPGQAPKLTVADIPQTTYTDWASRLLPIEPEYAMDAPTISQLVRWYGISLWGFGLAATISCSGLLAHRAWHAWRIRKRPEKIEEPNPALRNSWWSKTFLTVIFVFGAAGTTFLSQGLEEFLFTWPMCLFVVFSITVYKTRIGKDPVHSPWSGRVWLAIFLLVCIAYFFLCRRLSLAFEWVYLGGFPAAVPLLLLARSQLRSRWLPHLGEWVLLLLAFSTYYWTSVGILALKYSLY
;
A
#
# COMPACT_ATOMS: atom_id res chain seq x y z
N GLN A 1 -9.34 5.24 -6.96
CA GLN A 1 -9.69 6.68 -7.02
C GLN A 1 -10.29 7.19 -5.69
N ALA A 2 -11.03 6.37 -4.93
CA ALA A 2 -11.71 6.73 -3.68
C ALA A 2 -10.81 6.87 -2.43
N LYS A 3 -9.50 7.07 -2.61
CA LYS A 3 -8.56 7.08 -1.49
C LYS A 3 -8.30 8.51 -0.99
N PRO A 4 -8.34 8.74 0.33
CA PRO A 4 -8.06 10.02 0.99
C PRO A 4 -6.81 10.75 0.52
N HIS A 5 -5.71 10.03 0.35
CA HIS A 5 -4.40 10.62 0.06
C HIS A 5 -4.16 10.92 -1.41
N ARG A 6 -5.05 10.48 -2.31
CA ARG A 6 -4.98 10.84 -3.73
C ARG A 6 -5.41 12.30 -3.90
N PRO A 7 -4.70 13.08 -4.72
CA PRO A 7 -5.11 14.45 -4.99
C PRO A 7 -6.50 14.47 -5.62
N SER A 8 -7.27 15.50 -5.27
CA SER A 8 -8.49 15.79 -5.99
C SER A 8 -8.11 16.18 -7.41
N ARG A 9 -8.74 15.52 -8.38
CA ARG A 9 -8.64 15.89 -9.80
C ARG A 9 -9.77 16.85 -10.21
N GLY A 10 -10.67 17.18 -9.29
CA GLY A 10 -11.84 18.01 -9.57
C GLY A 10 -11.50 19.49 -9.60
N GLN A 11 -11.91 20.13 -10.69
CA GLN A 11 -11.92 21.57 -10.86
C GLN A 11 -13.35 21.98 -11.20
N PHE A 12 -13.85 23.03 -10.56
CA PHE A 12 -15.23 23.46 -10.77
C PHE A 12 -15.26 24.49 -11.90
N ARG A 13 -16.10 24.24 -12.91
CA ARG A 13 -16.12 25.05 -14.15
C ARG A 13 -17.55 25.42 -14.51
N CYS A 14 -17.73 26.62 -15.03
CA CYS A 14 -18.94 27.02 -15.73
C CYS A 14 -18.65 27.06 -17.22
N LEU A 15 -19.43 26.31 -17.97
CA LEU A 15 -19.34 26.22 -19.42
C LEU A 15 -20.63 26.78 -20.00
N ASP A 16 -20.50 27.55 -21.07
CA ASP A 16 -21.64 27.83 -21.95
C ASP A 16 -22.10 26.51 -22.60
N PHE A 17 -23.38 26.19 -22.47
CA PHE A 17 -23.89 24.91 -22.92
C PHE A 17 -23.87 24.75 -24.44
N LEU A 18 -24.04 25.84 -25.19
CA LEU A 18 -24.13 25.79 -26.65
C LEU A 18 -22.75 25.84 -27.30
N THR A 19 -21.85 26.67 -26.79
CA THR A 19 -20.51 26.87 -27.38
C THR A 19 -19.45 25.97 -26.76
N GLY A 20 -19.67 25.48 -25.53
CA GLY A 20 -18.64 24.80 -24.74
C GLY A 20 -17.56 25.76 -24.20
N GLU A 21 -17.73 27.07 -24.38
CA GLU A 21 -16.77 28.08 -23.92
C GLU A 21 -16.77 28.15 -22.39
N GLU A 22 -15.58 28.23 -21.81
CA GLU A 22 -15.38 28.32 -20.38
C GLU A 22 -15.61 29.76 -19.90
N ARG A 23 -16.65 29.97 -19.08
CA ARG A 23 -17.01 31.29 -18.53
C ARG A 23 -16.15 31.64 -17.32
N TRP A 24 -15.95 30.66 -16.44
CA TRP A 24 -15.07 30.79 -15.29
C TRP A 24 -14.70 29.43 -14.73
N VAL A 25 -13.63 29.43 -13.92
CA VAL A 25 -13.05 28.25 -13.28
C VAL A 25 -12.66 28.56 -11.85
N GLN A 26 -12.88 27.59 -10.97
CA GLN A 26 -12.51 27.65 -9.58
C GLN A 26 -11.74 26.38 -9.14
N GLY A 27 -10.59 26.60 -8.50
CA GLY A 27 -9.70 25.55 -7.98
C GLY A 27 -8.60 25.11 -8.95
N GLN A 28 -7.65 24.33 -8.42
CA GLN A 28 -6.52 23.75 -9.15
C GLN A 28 -6.64 22.23 -9.25
N ILE A 29 -6.23 21.68 -10.40
CA ILE A 29 -6.15 20.24 -10.60
C ILE A 29 -4.93 19.71 -9.83
N ASN A 30 -5.02 18.48 -9.32
CA ASN A 30 -3.95 17.77 -8.60
C ASN A 30 -3.60 18.33 -7.22
N GLN A 31 -4.48 19.13 -6.61
CA GLN A 31 -4.31 19.54 -5.22
C GLN A 31 -4.57 18.36 -4.27
N ARG A 32 -3.68 18.15 -3.30
CA ARG A 32 -3.84 17.08 -2.30
C ARG A 32 -5.11 17.34 -1.48
N ARG A 33 -5.92 16.31 -1.29
CA ARG A 33 -7.07 16.36 -0.38
C ARG A 33 -6.55 16.48 1.05
N SER A 34 -7.17 17.33 1.87
CA SER A 34 -7.17 17.10 3.31
C SER A 34 -8.54 16.57 3.74
N LEU A 35 -8.52 15.52 4.55
CA LEU A 35 -9.71 14.96 5.21
C LEU A 35 -9.85 15.37 6.67
N ASN A 36 -8.84 16.06 7.20
CA ASN A 36 -8.86 16.56 8.57
C ASN A 36 -9.30 18.02 8.54
N GLN A 37 -10.27 18.34 9.38
CA GLN A 37 -10.80 19.70 9.50
C GLN A 37 -9.72 20.72 9.88
N GLU A 38 -8.66 20.29 10.58
CA GLU A 38 -7.56 21.13 11.05
C GLU A 38 -6.64 21.65 9.93
N ASP A 39 -6.60 20.97 8.78
CA ASP A 39 -5.75 21.41 7.65
C ASP A 39 -6.45 22.46 6.77
N ASN A 40 -7.75 22.69 6.97
CA ASN A 40 -8.51 23.71 6.28
C ASN A 40 -8.27 25.07 6.94
N ASP A 41 -7.21 25.77 6.52
CA ASP A 41 -6.88 27.10 7.02
C ASP A 41 -7.99 28.12 6.67
N PRO A 42 -8.76 28.61 7.66
CA PRO A 42 -9.84 29.55 7.41
C PRO A 42 -9.34 30.94 6.99
N SER A 43 -8.04 31.23 7.13
CA SER A 43 -7.42 32.48 6.68
C SER A 43 -7.13 32.52 5.18
N GLN A 44 -7.20 31.38 4.47
CA GLN A 44 -7.03 31.35 3.01
C GLN A 44 -8.12 32.16 2.29
N PRO A 45 -7.76 32.97 1.27
CA PRO A 45 -8.73 33.71 0.47
C PRO A 45 -9.74 32.74 -0.15
N LYS A 46 -11.04 33.09 -0.14
CA LYS A 46 -12.10 32.24 -0.74
C LYS A 46 -11.78 31.81 -2.18
N LYS A 47 -11.08 32.65 -2.94
CA LYS A 47 -10.65 32.39 -4.33
C LYS A 47 -9.59 31.28 -4.44
N ASP A 48 -8.83 31.00 -3.39
CA ASP A 48 -7.77 30.00 -3.42
C ASP A 48 -8.16 28.69 -2.71
N ARG A 49 -9.37 28.63 -2.13
CA ARG A 49 -9.88 27.42 -1.49
C ARG A 49 -10.25 26.38 -2.56
N PRO A 50 -9.66 25.17 -2.51
CA PRO A 50 -10.11 24.09 -3.38
C PRO A 50 -11.58 23.76 -3.10
N ILE A 51 -12.35 23.60 -4.16
CA ILE A 51 -13.64 22.89 -4.10
C ILE A 51 -13.38 21.39 -4.17
N GLY A 52 -12.41 20.99 -4.99
CA GLY A 52 -12.11 19.59 -5.27
C GLY A 52 -13.17 18.93 -6.16
N GLN A 53 -13.26 17.60 -6.10
CA GLN A 53 -14.31 16.87 -6.81
C GLN A 53 -15.61 17.06 -6.05
N ALA A 54 -16.61 17.69 -6.68
CA ALA A 54 -17.89 17.95 -6.04
C ALA A 54 -19.06 17.52 -6.90
N THR A 55 -20.11 17.08 -6.21
CA THR A 55 -21.44 16.95 -6.78
C THR A 55 -22.14 18.30 -6.74
N VAL A 56 -23.02 18.57 -7.69
CA VAL A 56 -23.70 19.86 -7.85
C VAL A 56 -25.20 19.64 -7.82
N LEU A 57 -25.91 20.40 -7.01
CA LEU A 57 -27.35 20.57 -7.07
C LEU A 57 -27.67 22.05 -7.29
N PHE A 58 -28.78 22.33 -7.97
CA PHE A 58 -29.32 23.68 -8.10
C PHE A 58 -30.64 23.77 -7.33
N ALA A 59 -30.75 24.77 -6.46
CA ALA A 59 -31.97 25.07 -5.73
C ALA A 59 -32.01 26.54 -5.32
N ASP A 60 -33.16 27.20 -5.46
CA ASP A 60 -33.37 28.57 -4.99
C ASP A 60 -32.30 29.58 -5.48
N GLY A 61 -31.94 29.49 -6.77
CA GLY A 61 -30.91 30.35 -7.38
C GLY A 61 -29.48 30.11 -6.87
N LYS A 62 -29.25 29.01 -6.14
CA LYS A 62 -27.96 28.67 -5.53
C LYS A 62 -27.48 27.31 -6.02
N LEU A 63 -26.17 27.19 -6.05
CA LEU A 63 -25.47 25.93 -6.23
C LEU A 63 -25.19 25.35 -4.84
N VAL A 64 -25.63 24.11 -4.62
CA VAL A 64 -25.35 23.32 -3.43
C VAL A 64 -24.32 22.27 -3.84
N LEU A 65 -23.08 22.49 -3.42
CA LEU A 65 -21.95 21.61 -3.73
C LEU A 65 -21.66 20.73 -2.53
N PHE A 66 -21.47 19.43 -2.77
CA PHE A 66 -20.97 18.50 -1.76
C PHE A 66 -19.72 17.83 -2.31
N ASN A 67 -18.56 18.13 -1.71
CA ASN A 67 -17.27 17.70 -2.22
C ASN A 67 -16.77 16.39 -1.64
N ASP A 68 -15.71 15.86 -2.25
CA ASP A 68 -15.12 14.55 -1.94
C ASP A 68 -14.45 14.48 -0.57
N VAL A 69 -14.23 15.61 0.09
CA VAL A 69 -13.76 15.70 1.47
C VAL A 69 -14.89 15.93 2.49
N GLY A 70 -16.14 16.01 2.02
CA GLY A 70 -17.35 16.06 2.84
C GLY A 70 -17.75 17.45 3.34
N GLU A 71 -17.29 18.50 2.66
CA GLU A 71 -17.77 19.86 2.85
C GLU A 71 -19.04 20.11 2.04
N LEU A 72 -19.97 20.82 2.67
CA LEU A 72 -21.12 21.43 2.03
C LEU A 72 -20.79 22.88 1.72
N ILE A 73 -20.85 23.26 0.44
CA ILE A 73 -20.54 24.61 -0.05
C ILE A 73 -21.76 25.17 -0.76
N LEU A 74 -22.15 26.39 -0.42
CA LEU A 74 -23.19 27.14 -1.11
C LEU A 74 -22.54 28.23 -1.95
N ALA A 75 -22.94 28.34 -3.21
CA ALA A 75 -22.49 29.40 -4.11
C ALA A 75 -23.67 29.99 -4.90
N LYS A 76 -23.53 31.21 -5.42
CA LYS A 76 -24.52 31.76 -6.36
C LYS A 76 -24.48 31.00 -7.68
N ALA A 77 -25.65 30.76 -8.27
CA ALA A 77 -25.75 30.21 -9.61
C ALA A 77 -25.69 31.32 -10.66
N THR A 78 -24.48 31.82 -10.96
CA THR A 78 -24.26 32.86 -11.98
C THR A 78 -23.17 32.44 -12.98
N SER A 79 -23.29 32.93 -14.21
CA SER A 79 -22.30 32.76 -15.29
C SER A 79 -21.16 33.78 -15.26
N ASP A 80 -21.20 34.77 -14.36
CA ASP A 80 -20.25 35.88 -14.36
C ASP A 80 -18.95 35.53 -13.63
N ALA A 81 -19.07 34.94 -12.44
CA ALA A 81 -17.96 34.46 -11.63
C ALA A 81 -18.43 33.47 -10.57
N TYR A 82 -17.50 32.68 -10.03
CA TYR A 82 -17.76 31.89 -8.83
C TYR A 82 -17.90 32.80 -7.60
N GLU A 83 -19.04 32.73 -6.90
CA GLU A 83 -19.29 33.48 -5.67
C GLU A 83 -19.75 32.55 -4.52
N GLU A 84 -18.85 32.23 -3.60
CA GLU A 84 -19.10 31.38 -2.43
C GLU A 84 -19.87 32.14 -1.32
N LEU A 85 -21.08 31.66 -1.03
CA LEU A 85 -21.97 32.16 0.01
C LEU A 85 -21.57 31.63 1.40
N GLY A 86 -21.19 30.36 1.48
CA GLY A 86 -20.78 29.72 2.74
C GLY A 86 -20.29 28.30 2.55
N ARG A 87 -19.54 27.80 3.52
CA ARG A 87 -18.94 26.47 3.53
C ARG A 87 -18.95 25.90 4.95
N VAL A 88 -19.23 24.61 5.07
CA VAL A 88 -19.14 23.89 6.35
C VAL A 88 -18.70 22.45 6.14
N GLN A 89 -17.84 21.93 7.00
CA GLN A 89 -17.47 20.51 7.04
C GLN A 89 -18.64 19.70 7.62
N VAL A 90 -19.26 18.81 6.86
CA VAL A 90 -20.37 17.98 7.33
C VAL A 90 -19.89 16.57 7.71
N LEU A 91 -19.11 15.93 6.83
CA LEU A 91 -18.61 14.57 7.03
C LEU A 91 -17.10 14.51 6.82
N GLY A 92 -16.30 14.51 7.89
CA GLY A 92 -14.84 14.40 7.83
C GLY A 92 -14.33 12.96 7.86
N GLY A 93 -13.06 12.76 7.48
CA GLY A 93 -12.32 11.51 7.69
C GLY A 93 -12.54 10.37 6.66
N GLU A 94 -13.51 10.49 5.76
CA GLU A 94 -13.71 9.54 4.66
C GLU A 94 -14.11 10.28 3.38
N ILE A 95 -13.78 9.68 2.23
CA ILE A 95 -14.15 10.24 0.92
C ILE A 95 -15.67 10.22 0.72
N CYS A 96 -16.20 11.34 0.24
CA CYS A 96 -17.63 11.60 0.08
C CYS A 96 -18.01 11.72 -1.40
N TRP A 97 -18.41 10.60 -2.03
CA TRP A 97 -18.79 10.60 -3.46
C TRP A 97 -20.26 10.33 -3.73
N THR A 98 -21.06 10.19 -2.67
CA THR A 98 -22.49 9.95 -2.85
C THR A 98 -23.17 11.25 -3.26
N GLN A 99 -23.99 11.20 -4.32
CA GLN A 99 -24.84 12.32 -4.72
C GLN A 99 -25.75 12.73 -3.54
N PRO A 100 -25.71 14.00 -3.11
CA PRO A 100 -26.62 14.49 -2.09
C PRO A 100 -28.05 14.55 -2.63
N THR A 101 -29.03 14.41 -1.74
CA THR A 101 -30.45 14.49 -2.12
C THR A 101 -31.13 15.60 -1.31
N LEU A 102 -31.76 16.55 -2.00
CA LEU A 102 -32.51 17.65 -1.36
C LEU A 102 -34.01 17.35 -1.43
N VAL A 103 -34.67 17.28 -0.27
CA VAL A 103 -36.12 17.07 -0.17
C VAL A 103 -36.69 17.97 0.93
N ARG A 104 -37.65 18.83 0.58
CA ARG A 104 -38.39 19.69 1.54
C ARG A 104 -37.44 20.43 2.51
N GLY A 105 -36.47 21.15 1.95
CA GLY A 105 -35.47 21.90 2.73
C GLY A 105 -34.47 21.04 3.51
N ARG A 106 -34.42 19.71 3.30
CA ARG A 106 -33.46 18.81 3.97
C ARG A 106 -32.50 18.20 2.96
N LEU A 107 -31.22 18.43 3.16
CA LEU A 107 -30.14 17.85 2.37
C LEU A 107 -29.62 16.58 3.07
N TYR A 108 -29.78 15.45 2.40
CA TYR A 108 -29.24 14.17 2.85
C TYR A 108 -27.89 13.95 2.19
N VAL A 109 -26.87 13.75 3.01
CA VAL A 109 -25.49 13.46 2.60
C VAL A 109 -25.01 12.18 3.28
N ARG A 110 -24.08 11.47 2.65
CA ARG A 110 -23.45 10.28 3.27
C ARG A 110 -22.05 10.01 2.73
N ASN A 111 -21.28 9.31 3.54
CA ASN A 111 -20.03 8.64 3.16
C ASN A 111 -20.19 7.12 3.31
N HIS A 112 -19.07 6.40 3.47
CA HIS A 112 -19.08 4.94 3.60
C HIS A 112 -19.67 4.45 4.92
N SER A 113 -19.51 5.20 6.01
CA SER A 113 -19.88 4.77 7.36
C SER A 113 -21.03 5.55 7.99
N ARG A 114 -21.33 6.75 7.49
CA ARG A 114 -22.27 7.71 8.11
C ARG A 114 -23.16 8.39 7.08
N ALA A 115 -24.32 8.83 7.55
CA ALA A 115 -25.23 9.72 6.85
C ALA A 115 -25.64 10.88 7.77
N ALA A 116 -25.87 12.05 7.18
CA ALA A 116 -26.36 13.23 7.89
C ALA A 116 -27.50 13.88 7.10
N CYS A 117 -28.39 14.55 7.83
CA CYS A 117 -29.48 15.35 7.28
C CYS A 117 -29.28 16.81 7.72
N ILE A 118 -29.03 17.69 6.76
CA ILE A 118 -28.80 19.11 7.01
C ILE A 118 -30.04 19.89 6.60
N LEU A 119 -30.58 20.68 7.53
CA LEU A 119 -31.67 21.59 7.22
C LEU A 119 -31.14 22.81 6.47
N LEU A 120 -31.62 23.00 5.24
CA LEU A 120 -31.37 24.14 4.36
C LEU A 120 -32.69 24.88 4.11
N SER A 121 -33.21 25.51 5.16
CA SER A 121 -34.47 26.27 5.11
C SER A 121 -34.31 27.62 5.77
N THR A 122 -35.01 28.63 5.27
CA THR A 122 -35.20 29.90 5.99
C THR A 122 -36.23 29.72 7.11
N PRO A 123 -36.26 30.62 8.12
CA PRO A 123 -37.28 30.57 9.17
C PRO A 123 -38.73 30.61 8.63
N ASP A 124 -38.93 31.23 7.47
CA ASP A 124 -40.23 31.40 6.82
C ASP A 124 -40.67 30.19 5.96
N ASP A 125 -39.83 29.15 5.84
CA ASP A 125 -40.14 27.95 5.05
C ASP A 125 -41.27 27.15 5.73
N PRO A 126 -42.36 26.80 5.03
CA PRO A 126 -43.47 26.01 5.58
C PRO A 126 -43.07 24.61 6.05
N HIS A 127 -41.89 24.11 5.66
CA HIS A 127 -41.31 22.84 6.10
C HIS A 127 -40.25 23.00 7.20
N HIS A 128 -40.01 24.22 7.69
CA HIS A 128 -39.10 24.49 8.78
C HIS A 128 -39.62 23.82 10.07
N PRO A 129 -38.81 23.02 10.77
CA PRO A 129 -39.23 22.22 11.94
C PRO A 129 -39.53 23.03 13.22
N GLY A 130 -39.82 24.33 13.11
CA GLY A 130 -40.12 25.22 14.23
C GLY A 130 -39.02 25.28 15.30
N GLN A 131 -39.41 25.15 16.57
CA GLN A 131 -38.55 25.25 17.76
C GLN A 131 -37.90 23.91 18.18
N ALA A 132 -37.93 22.87 17.34
CA ALA A 132 -37.27 21.61 17.66
C ALA A 132 -35.79 21.85 18.00
N PRO A 133 -35.21 21.14 18.99
CA PRO A 133 -33.81 21.30 19.36
C PRO A 133 -32.93 21.05 18.13
N LYS A 134 -32.17 22.08 17.74
CA LYS A 134 -31.32 22.05 16.55
C LYS A 134 -29.93 21.57 16.95
N LEU A 135 -29.53 20.42 16.42
CA LEU A 135 -28.12 20.06 16.38
C LEU A 135 -27.43 20.97 15.36
N THR A 136 -26.28 21.49 15.74
CA THR A 136 -25.39 22.19 14.83
C THR A 136 -24.56 21.18 14.03
N VAL A 137 -23.95 21.63 12.94
CA VAL A 137 -23.04 20.77 12.17
C VAL A 137 -21.85 20.30 13.02
N ALA A 138 -21.47 21.07 14.06
CA ALA A 138 -20.42 20.69 15.00
C ALA A 138 -20.80 19.50 15.89
N ASP A 139 -22.09 19.23 16.07
CA ASP A 139 -22.58 18.10 16.86
C ASP A 139 -22.57 16.78 16.07
N ILE A 140 -22.27 16.82 14.76
CA ILE A 140 -22.14 15.63 13.93
C ILE A 140 -20.84 14.92 14.33
N PRO A 141 -20.90 13.66 14.83
CA PRO A 141 -19.71 12.93 15.24
C PRO A 141 -18.72 12.82 14.08
N GLN A 142 -17.53 13.39 14.26
CA GLN A 142 -16.44 13.32 13.29
C GLN A 142 -15.54 12.12 13.56
N THR A 143 -15.03 11.51 12.50
CA THR A 143 -13.98 10.48 12.60
C THR A 143 -12.67 11.08 12.10
N THR A 144 -11.60 10.97 12.88
CA THR A 144 -10.28 11.39 12.43
C THR A 144 -9.70 10.37 11.46
N TYR A 145 -9.20 10.82 10.31
CA TYR A 145 -8.50 9.95 9.38
C TYR A 145 -7.01 9.89 9.72
N THR A 146 -6.50 8.68 9.95
CA THR A 146 -5.06 8.44 10.10
C THR A 146 -4.52 7.82 8.82
N ASP A 147 -3.74 8.60 8.06
CA ASP A 147 -3.18 8.18 6.77
C ASP A 147 -1.94 7.29 6.91
N TRP A 148 -2.04 6.19 7.66
CA TRP A 148 -0.92 5.24 7.82
C TRP A 148 -0.56 4.58 6.48
N ALA A 149 -1.53 4.46 5.57
CA ALA A 149 -1.34 3.86 4.26
C ALA A 149 -0.33 4.65 3.42
N SER A 150 -0.39 5.99 3.42
CA SER A 150 0.60 6.81 2.68
C SER A 150 2.00 6.77 3.29
N ARG A 151 2.13 6.43 4.58
CA ARG A 151 3.45 6.20 5.19
C ARG A 151 4.08 4.90 4.70
N LEU A 152 3.27 3.87 4.44
CA LEU A 152 3.74 2.56 3.99
C LEU A 152 3.88 2.48 2.46
N LEU A 153 2.91 3.05 1.73
CA LEU A 153 2.85 3.19 0.28
C LEU A 153 2.82 4.67 -0.10
N PRO A 154 3.98 5.33 -0.05
CA PRO A 154 4.10 6.77 -0.32
C PRO A 154 3.84 7.14 -1.77
N ILE A 155 4.17 6.24 -2.69
CA ILE A 155 3.91 6.38 -4.12
C ILE A 155 3.00 5.23 -4.53
N GLU A 156 1.91 5.56 -5.21
CA GLU A 156 0.98 4.60 -5.80
C GLU A 156 1.17 4.56 -7.31
N PRO A 157 0.82 3.44 -7.97
CA PRO A 157 0.73 3.42 -9.42
C PRO A 157 -0.26 4.49 -9.89
N GLU A 158 0.12 5.25 -10.92
CA GLU A 158 -0.73 6.27 -11.55
C GLU A 158 -2.10 5.70 -11.94
N TYR A 159 -2.09 4.47 -12.46
CA TYR A 159 -3.26 3.67 -12.83
C TYR A 159 -3.40 2.44 -11.92
N ALA A 160 -3.60 2.64 -10.62
CA ALA A 160 -3.68 1.54 -9.64
C ALA A 160 -4.80 0.50 -9.86
N MET A 161 -5.73 0.73 -10.80
CA MET A 161 -6.79 -0.23 -11.15
C MET A 161 -6.45 -1.03 -12.42
N ASP A 162 -5.33 -0.71 -13.06
CA ASP A 162 -4.84 -1.40 -14.25
C ASP A 162 -3.76 -2.40 -13.85
N ALA A 163 -3.70 -3.51 -14.57
CA ALA A 163 -2.65 -4.49 -14.33
C ALA A 163 -1.27 -3.88 -14.65
N PRO A 164 -0.24 -4.17 -13.84
CA PRO A 164 1.12 -3.72 -14.13
C PRO A 164 1.58 -4.18 -15.52
N THR A 165 2.28 -3.31 -16.23
CA THR A 165 2.83 -3.65 -17.54
C THR A 165 4.00 -4.63 -17.40
N ILE A 166 4.32 -5.37 -18.47
CA ILE A 166 5.47 -6.29 -18.48
C ILE A 166 6.78 -5.55 -18.14
N SER A 167 6.95 -4.32 -18.63
CA SER A 167 8.14 -3.51 -18.33
C SER A 167 8.25 -3.16 -16.84
N GLN A 168 7.14 -2.85 -16.17
CA GLN A 168 7.11 -2.63 -14.72
C GLN A 168 7.45 -3.91 -13.95
N LEU A 169 6.87 -5.05 -14.36
CA LEU A 169 7.14 -6.35 -13.75
C LEU A 169 8.61 -6.77 -13.91
N VAL A 170 9.24 -6.49 -15.05
CA VAL A 170 10.68 -6.69 -15.28
C VAL A 170 11.52 -5.79 -14.36
N ARG A 171 11.12 -4.52 -14.19
CA ARG A 171 11.83 -3.58 -13.28
C ARG A 171 11.77 -4.03 -11.83
N TRP A 172 10.59 -4.40 -11.34
CA TRP A 172 10.42 -4.90 -9.97
C TRP A 172 11.25 -6.17 -9.72
N TYR A 173 11.32 -7.06 -10.71
CA TYR A 173 12.20 -8.21 -10.68
C TYR A 173 13.68 -7.81 -10.64
N GLY A 174 14.11 -6.87 -11.48
CA GLY A 174 15.48 -6.34 -11.49
C GLY A 174 15.90 -5.75 -10.14
N ILE A 175 15.02 -5.01 -9.47
CA ILE A 175 15.27 -4.49 -8.11
C ILE A 175 15.35 -5.62 -7.09
N SER A 176 14.51 -6.65 -7.24
CA SER A 176 14.60 -7.84 -6.39
C SER A 176 15.97 -8.54 -6.56
N LEU A 177 16.48 -8.65 -7.79
CA LEU A 177 17.82 -9.18 -8.06
C LEU A 177 18.92 -8.34 -7.39
N TRP A 178 18.80 -7.01 -7.40
CA TRP A 178 19.70 -6.13 -6.65
C TRP A 178 19.65 -6.41 -5.16
N GLY A 179 18.47 -6.64 -4.59
CA GLY A 179 18.33 -7.03 -3.18
C GLY A 179 19.00 -8.36 -2.85
N PHE A 180 18.91 -9.36 -3.74
CA PHE A 180 19.67 -10.62 -3.62
C PHE A 180 21.19 -10.39 -3.73
N GLY A 181 21.62 -9.53 -4.66
CA GLY A 181 23.03 -9.13 -4.80
C GLY A 181 23.57 -8.47 -3.55
N LEU A 182 22.82 -7.52 -2.96
CA LEU A 182 23.16 -6.86 -1.70
C LEU A 182 23.26 -7.86 -0.54
N ALA A 183 22.32 -8.80 -0.45
CA ALA A 183 22.35 -9.85 0.56
C ALA A 183 23.59 -10.74 0.41
N ALA A 184 23.97 -11.08 -0.82
CA ALA A 184 25.16 -11.87 -1.12
C ALA A 184 26.44 -11.12 -0.76
N THR A 185 26.56 -9.83 -1.09
CA THR A 185 27.76 -9.03 -0.79
C THR A 185 27.96 -8.82 0.70
N ILE A 186 26.89 -8.53 1.46
CA ILE A 186 26.94 -8.38 2.93
C ILE A 186 27.33 -9.71 3.57
N SER A 187 26.71 -10.81 3.16
CA SER A 187 26.98 -12.13 3.73
C SER A 187 28.38 -12.64 3.37
N CYS A 188 28.86 -12.40 2.14
CA CYS A 188 30.24 -12.72 1.73
C CYS A 188 31.27 -11.87 2.49
N SER A 189 31.05 -10.57 2.61
CA SER A 189 31.97 -9.67 3.31
C SER A 189 32.11 -10.06 4.79
N GLY A 190 31.00 -10.37 5.44
CA GLY A 190 31.02 -10.86 6.82
C GLY A 190 31.72 -12.22 6.95
N LEU A 191 31.47 -13.16 6.01
CA LEU A 191 32.15 -14.46 5.96
C LEU A 191 33.67 -14.30 5.88
N LEU A 192 34.14 -13.41 5.01
CA LEU A 192 35.57 -13.12 4.81
C LEU A 192 36.18 -12.47 6.04
N ALA A 193 35.51 -11.47 6.62
CA ALA A 193 35.95 -10.80 7.85
C ALA A 193 36.05 -11.78 9.03
N HIS A 194 35.05 -12.65 9.20
CA HIS A 194 35.07 -13.69 10.24
C HIS A 194 36.22 -14.68 10.04
N ARG A 195 36.48 -15.11 8.79
CA ARG A 195 37.63 -15.99 8.47
C ARG A 195 38.97 -15.30 8.76
N ALA A 196 39.12 -14.03 8.36
CA ALA A 196 40.32 -13.25 8.63
C ALA A 196 40.55 -13.05 10.15
N TRP A 197 39.49 -12.73 10.90
CA TRP A 197 39.54 -12.61 12.35
C TRP A 197 39.92 -13.94 13.04
N HIS A 198 39.34 -15.06 12.58
CA HIS A 198 39.65 -16.38 13.12
C HIS A 198 41.10 -16.79 12.83
N ALA A 199 41.60 -16.53 11.62
CA ALA A 199 43.01 -16.77 11.25
C ALA A 199 43.97 -15.89 12.07
N TRP A 200 43.63 -14.62 12.27
CA TRP A 200 44.39 -13.70 13.12
C TRP A 200 44.38 -14.15 14.59
N ARG A 201 43.23 -14.59 15.11
CA ARG A 201 43.07 -15.08 16.49
C ARG A 201 43.89 -16.34 16.74
N ILE A 202 43.88 -17.31 15.82
CA ILE A 202 44.73 -18.50 15.88
C ILE A 202 46.21 -18.11 15.91
N ARG A 203 46.61 -17.14 15.07
CA ARG A 203 48.00 -16.65 15.02
C ARG A 203 48.45 -15.97 16.32
N LYS A 204 47.54 -15.37 17.11
CA LYS A 204 47.87 -14.56 18.29
C LYS A 204 47.70 -15.27 19.64
N ARG A 205 46.94 -16.37 19.71
CA ARG A 205 46.76 -17.19 20.93
C ARG A 205 46.59 -18.68 20.57
N PRO A 206 47.66 -19.50 20.60
CA PRO A 206 47.60 -20.91 20.20
C PRO A 206 46.97 -21.85 21.25
N GLU A 207 46.83 -21.44 22.53
CA GLU A 207 46.68 -22.41 23.63
C GLU A 207 45.26 -22.85 24.04
N LYS A 208 44.19 -22.41 23.39
CA LYS A 208 42.84 -22.99 23.61
C LYS A 208 42.06 -22.99 22.31
N ILE A 209 42.19 -24.06 21.54
CA ILE A 209 41.37 -24.30 20.34
C ILE A 209 40.25 -25.26 20.75
N GLU A 210 39.13 -24.69 21.19
CA GLU A 210 37.86 -25.40 21.12
C GLU A 210 37.42 -25.32 19.66
N GLU A 211 37.39 -26.45 18.95
CA GLU A 211 36.92 -26.46 17.55
C GLU A 211 35.48 -25.93 17.50
N PRO A 212 35.21 -24.80 16.79
CA PRO A 212 33.86 -24.30 16.70
C PRO A 212 33.06 -25.29 15.86
N ASN A 213 32.01 -25.85 16.48
CA ASN A 213 31.14 -26.86 15.88
C ASN A 213 30.73 -26.44 14.44
N PRO A 214 31.17 -27.17 13.39
CA PRO A 214 31.00 -26.75 12.00
C PRO A 214 29.52 -26.61 11.59
N ALA A 215 28.61 -27.26 12.31
CA ALA A 215 27.17 -27.16 12.09
C ALA A 215 26.59 -25.79 12.50
N LEU A 216 27.12 -25.13 13.54
CA LEU A 216 26.65 -23.81 14.00
C LEU A 216 27.17 -22.68 13.12
N ARG A 217 28.41 -22.81 12.61
CA ARG A 217 29.08 -21.83 11.74
C ARG A 217 28.41 -21.70 10.36
N ASN A 218 27.85 -22.78 9.84
CA ASN A 218 27.15 -22.80 8.55
C ASN A 218 25.73 -22.18 8.61
N SER A 219 25.12 -22.09 9.79
CA SER A 219 23.74 -21.60 9.93
C SER A 219 23.62 -20.07 9.99
N TRP A 220 24.65 -19.37 10.46
CA TRP A 220 24.60 -17.91 10.67
C TRP A 220 24.53 -17.13 9.37
N TRP A 221 25.31 -17.51 8.35
CA TRP A 221 25.40 -16.76 7.10
C TRP A 221 24.19 -16.94 6.18
N SER A 222 23.59 -18.13 6.16
CA SER A 222 22.31 -18.33 5.45
C SER A 222 21.18 -17.56 6.15
N LYS A 223 21.21 -17.41 7.48
CA LYS A 223 20.27 -16.53 8.21
C LYS A 223 20.49 -15.06 7.88
N THR A 224 21.72 -14.56 7.89
CA THR A 224 21.99 -13.15 7.55
C THR A 224 21.55 -12.83 6.12
N PHE A 225 21.82 -13.74 5.18
CA PHE A 225 21.40 -13.62 3.78
C PHE A 225 19.88 -13.45 3.67
N LEU A 226 19.11 -14.37 4.27
CA LEU A 226 17.64 -14.32 4.26
C LEU A 226 17.09 -13.09 5.01
N THR A 227 17.72 -12.68 6.11
CA THR A 227 17.31 -11.47 6.85
C THR A 227 17.48 -10.22 6.00
N VAL A 228 18.61 -10.07 5.30
CA VAL A 228 18.82 -8.91 4.41
C VAL A 228 17.79 -8.88 3.30
N ILE A 229 17.49 -10.04 2.67
CA ILE A 229 16.44 -10.14 1.64
C ILE A 229 15.07 -9.76 2.21
N PHE A 230 14.73 -10.23 3.41
CA PHE A 230 13.46 -9.93 4.05
C PHE A 230 13.31 -8.43 4.37
N VAL A 231 14.35 -7.82 4.95
CA VAL A 231 14.35 -6.39 5.28
C VAL A 231 14.30 -5.54 4.02
N PHE A 232 15.09 -5.87 2.99
CA PHE A 232 15.06 -5.19 1.70
C PHE A 232 13.69 -5.32 1.04
N GLY A 233 13.09 -6.51 1.06
CA GLY A 233 11.74 -6.73 0.55
C GLY A 233 10.67 -5.94 1.30
N ALA A 234 10.78 -5.81 2.63
CA ALA A 234 9.78 -5.11 3.44
C ALA A 234 9.88 -3.59 3.26
N ALA A 235 11.11 -3.07 3.25
CA ALA A 235 11.40 -1.65 3.22
C ALA A 235 11.48 -1.08 1.79
N GLY A 236 11.81 -1.91 0.80
CA GLY A 236 12.10 -1.49 -0.57
C GLY A 236 10.92 -0.79 -1.23
N THR A 237 9.71 -1.33 -1.08
CA THR A 237 8.49 -0.73 -1.63
C THR A 237 8.23 0.67 -1.10
N THR A 238 8.66 0.98 0.12
CA THR A 238 8.49 2.30 0.74
C THR A 238 9.62 3.24 0.34
N PHE A 239 10.88 2.88 0.65
CA PHE A 239 12.01 3.80 0.50
C PHE A 239 12.55 3.89 -0.93
N LEU A 240 12.61 2.78 -1.67
CA LEU A 240 13.10 2.83 -3.06
C LEU A 240 12.09 3.51 -3.95
N SER A 241 10.80 3.26 -3.73
CA SER A 241 9.77 3.99 -4.47
C SER A 241 9.89 5.48 -4.22
N GLN A 242 10.03 5.92 -2.96
CA GLN A 242 10.26 7.34 -2.63
C GLN A 242 11.47 7.94 -3.34
N GLY A 243 12.61 7.24 -3.31
CA GLY A 243 13.85 7.75 -3.90
C GLY A 243 13.84 7.78 -5.43
N LEU A 244 13.05 6.93 -6.08
CA LEU A 244 12.96 6.84 -7.54
C LEU A 244 11.72 7.54 -8.13
N GLU A 245 10.86 8.10 -7.28
CA GLU A 245 9.58 8.71 -7.65
C GLU A 245 8.67 7.79 -8.51
N GLU A 246 8.88 6.47 -8.43
CA GLU A 246 8.18 5.45 -9.20
C GLU A 246 7.67 4.36 -8.25
N PHE A 247 6.51 3.77 -8.54
CA PHE A 247 5.99 2.66 -7.74
C PHE A 247 6.77 1.36 -8.00
N LEU A 248 7.44 0.85 -6.96
CA LEU A 248 8.22 -0.38 -6.99
C LEU A 248 7.69 -1.40 -5.99
N PHE A 249 7.46 -2.63 -6.42
CA PHE A 249 6.88 -3.66 -5.57
C PHE A 249 7.88 -4.77 -5.21
N THR A 250 8.37 -4.77 -3.96
CA THR A 250 9.43 -5.69 -3.47
C THR A 250 8.96 -6.69 -2.41
N TRP A 251 7.71 -6.57 -1.94
CA TRP A 251 7.10 -7.48 -0.96
C TRP A 251 7.09 -8.97 -1.33
N PRO A 252 7.10 -9.38 -2.62
CA PRO A 252 7.21 -10.79 -2.98
C PRO A 252 8.47 -11.46 -2.41
N MET A 253 9.54 -10.69 -2.15
CA MET A 253 10.75 -11.19 -1.50
C MET A 253 10.48 -11.65 -0.06
N CYS A 254 9.66 -10.92 0.71
CA CYS A 254 9.30 -11.31 2.07
C CYS A 254 8.52 -12.62 2.09
N LEU A 255 7.53 -12.74 1.21
CA LEU A 255 6.73 -13.97 1.05
C LEU A 255 7.62 -15.16 0.70
N PHE A 256 8.54 -14.97 -0.25
CA PHE A 256 9.48 -16.01 -0.64
C PHE A 256 10.41 -16.42 0.50
N VAL A 257 10.93 -15.48 1.30
CA VAL A 257 11.78 -15.79 2.46
C VAL A 257 11.02 -16.60 3.51
N VAL A 258 9.79 -16.21 3.85
CA VAL A 258 8.97 -16.97 4.82
C VAL A 258 8.65 -18.36 4.27
N PHE A 259 8.35 -18.46 2.98
CA PHE A 259 8.12 -19.74 2.31
C PHE A 259 9.35 -20.65 2.30
N SER A 260 10.53 -20.12 1.96
CA SER A 260 11.77 -20.91 1.92
C SER A 260 12.15 -21.45 3.32
N ILE A 261 12.01 -20.62 4.36
CA ILE A 261 12.18 -21.05 5.76
C ILE A 261 11.19 -22.18 6.08
N THR A 262 9.93 -22.04 5.66
CA THR A 262 8.90 -23.05 5.89
C THR A 262 9.29 -24.37 5.23
N VAL A 263 9.67 -24.37 3.95
CA VAL A 263 10.11 -25.58 3.23
C VAL A 263 11.34 -26.24 3.89
N TYR A 264 12.28 -25.44 4.39
CA TYR A 264 13.46 -25.96 5.09
C TYR A 264 13.11 -26.58 6.45
N LYS A 265 12.10 -26.04 7.16
CA LYS A 265 11.66 -26.50 8.48
C LYS A 265 10.64 -27.63 8.43
N THR A 266 9.81 -27.70 7.39
CA THR A 266 8.91 -28.82 7.15
C THR A 266 9.73 -30.01 6.63
N ARG A 267 9.85 -31.08 7.42
CA ARG A 267 10.51 -32.31 6.97
C ARG A 267 9.51 -33.16 6.18
N ILE A 268 9.87 -33.52 4.95
CA ILE A 268 9.20 -34.57 4.16
C ILE A 268 9.97 -35.87 4.47
N GLY A 269 9.56 -36.63 5.49
CA GLY A 269 10.21 -37.89 5.87
C GLY A 269 9.99 -38.35 7.32
N LYS A 270 10.09 -39.67 7.54
CA LYS A 270 9.94 -40.35 8.85
C LYS A 270 11.30 -40.45 9.58
N ASP A 271 11.68 -39.45 10.36
CA ASP A 271 12.76 -39.59 11.36
C ASP A 271 12.15 -39.63 12.78
N PRO A 272 12.47 -40.63 13.63
CA PRO A 272 11.82 -40.85 14.92
C PRO A 272 12.32 -39.94 16.07
N VAL A 273 13.31 -39.06 15.83
CA VAL A 273 14.06 -38.37 16.91
C VAL A 273 13.66 -36.90 17.13
N HIS A 274 12.77 -36.33 16.30
CA HIS A 274 12.35 -34.92 16.44
C HIS A 274 10.82 -34.74 16.46
N SER A 275 10.36 -33.82 17.30
CA SER A 275 8.93 -33.54 17.48
C SER A 275 8.26 -33.06 16.17
N PRO A 276 7.17 -33.70 15.72
CA PRO A 276 6.45 -33.33 14.49
C PRO A 276 5.78 -31.94 14.58
N TRP A 277 5.74 -31.35 15.77
CA TRP A 277 5.10 -30.06 16.03
C TRP A 277 5.82 -28.88 15.39
N SER A 278 7.15 -28.93 15.25
CA SER A 278 7.90 -27.80 14.71
C SER A 278 7.53 -27.49 13.25
N GLY A 279 7.32 -28.51 12.42
CA GLY A 279 6.94 -28.33 11.01
C GLY A 279 5.53 -27.73 10.86
N ARG A 280 4.58 -28.19 11.68
CA ARG A 280 3.20 -27.68 11.66
C ARG A 280 3.11 -26.22 12.10
N VAL A 281 3.91 -25.81 13.09
CA VAL A 281 3.99 -24.42 13.55
C VAL A 281 4.49 -23.50 12.42
N TRP A 282 5.55 -23.88 11.71
CA TRP A 282 6.06 -23.08 10.59
C TRP A 282 5.06 -22.97 9.43
N LEU A 283 4.33 -24.05 9.14
CA LEU A 283 3.25 -24.01 8.16
C LEU A 283 2.11 -23.06 8.58
N ALA A 284 1.71 -23.09 9.86
CA ALA A 284 0.70 -22.17 10.38
C ALA A 284 1.16 -20.71 10.33
N ILE A 285 2.43 -20.42 10.66
CA ILE A 285 3.04 -19.09 10.53
C ILE A 285 2.99 -18.64 9.06
N PHE A 286 3.38 -19.49 8.12
CA PHE A 286 3.34 -19.17 6.70
C PHE A 286 1.92 -18.84 6.22
N LEU A 287 0.93 -19.65 6.58
CA LEU A 287 -0.48 -19.40 6.23
C LEU A 287 -0.97 -18.07 6.83
N LEU A 288 -0.63 -17.77 8.08
CA LEU A 288 -0.97 -16.50 8.73
C LEU A 288 -0.34 -15.32 7.98
N VAL A 289 0.92 -15.44 7.55
CA VAL A 289 1.59 -14.42 6.73
C VAL A 289 0.90 -14.25 5.37
N CYS A 290 0.49 -15.32 4.70
CA CYS A 290 -0.26 -15.23 3.45
C CYS A 290 -1.62 -14.53 3.63
N ILE A 291 -2.33 -14.84 4.72
CA ILE A 291 -3.62 -14.20 5.05
C ILE A 291 -3.40 -12.72 5.37
N ALA A 292 -2.41 -12.39 6.19
CA ALA A 292 -2.06 -11.02 6.52
C ALA A 292 -1.67 -10.22 5.28
N TYR A 293 -0.86 -10.81 4.39
CA TYR A 293 -0.50 -10.22 3.10
C TYR A 293 -1.72 -9.96 2.23
N PHE A 294 -2.64 -10.92 2.10
CA PHE A 294 -3.88 -10.74 1.35
C PHE A 294 -4.71 -9.55 1.88
N PHE A 295 -4.94 -9.50 3.19
CA PHE A 295 -5.68 -8.40 3.81
C PHE A 295 -4.95 -7.06 3.67
N LEU A 296 -3.62 -7.05 3.74
CA LEU A 296 -2.81 -5.85 3.55
C LEU A 296 -2.92 -5.34 2.11
N CYS A 297 -2.72 -6.20 1.11
CA CYS A 297 -2.92 -5.86 -0.31
C CYS A 297 -4.33 -5.33 -0.56
N ARG A 298 -5.36 -6.00 -0.04
CA ARG A 298 -6.76 -5.56 -0.16
C ARG A 298 -6.99 -4.18 0.46
N ARG A 299 -6.45 -3.93 1.67
CA ARG A 299 -6.61 -2.65 2.37
C ARG A 299 -5.91 -1.51 1.64
N LEU A 300 -4.79 -1.81 1.00
CA LEU A 300 -3.99 -0.87 0.21
C LEU A 300 -4.42 -0.78 -1.26
N SER A 301 -5.48 -1.50 -1.66
CA SER A 301 -5.97 -1.54 -3.05
C SER A 301 -4.94 -2.03 -4.07
N LEU A 302 -3.99 -2.87 -3.63
CA LEU A 302 -3.04 -3.60 -4.46
C LEU A 302 -3.72 -4.87 -5.01
N ALA A 303 -4.64 -4.67 -5.94
CA ALA A 303 -5.55 -5.69 -6.43
C ALA A 303 -4.91 -6.73 -7.37
N PHE A 304 -3.69 -6.51 -7.84
CA PHE A 304 -2.98 -7.44 -8.74
C PHE A 304 -1.87 -8.18 -8.00
N GLU A 305 -1.31 -7.54 -6.98
CA GLU A 305 -0.13 -7.97 -6.24
C GLU A 305 -0.40 -9.20 -5.37
N TRP A 306 -1.64 -9.47 -4.96
CA TRP A 306 -1.97 -10.74 -4.33
C TRP A 306 -1.75 -11.99 -5.21
N VAL A 307 -1.50 -11.83 -6.53
CA VAL A 307 -1.13 -12.94 -7.44
C VAL A 307 0.13 -13.68 -7.00
N TYR A 308 1.02 -13.01 -6.26
CA TYR A 308 2.25 -13.61 -5.72
C TYR A 308 1.96 -14.73 -4.69
N LEU A 309 0.72 -14.90 -4.22
CA LEU A 309 0.33 -16.07 -3.44
C LEU A 309 0.22 -17.36 -4.29
N GLY A 310 0.13 -17.24 -5.62
CA GLY A 310 -0.02 -18.37 -6.54
C GLY A 310 1.29 -19.03 -6.99
N GLY A 311 2.43 -18.34 -6.87
CA GLY A 311 3.71 -18.81 -7.43
C GLY A 311 4.46 -19.83 -6.59
N PHE A 312 4.07 -20.08 -5.33
CA PHE A 312 4.83 -20.93 -4.40
C PHE A 312 5.11 -22.35 -4.91
N PRO A 313 4.15 -23.08 -5.53
CA PRO A 313 4.38 -24.46 -5.95
C PRO A 313 5.56 -24.62 -6.92
N ALA A 314 5.78 -23.65 -7.79
CA ALA A 314 6.83 -23.70 -8.81
C ALA A 314 8.24 -23.58 -8.22
N ALA A 315 8.40 -22.96 -7.04
CA ALA A 315 9.70 -22.84 -6.37
C ALA A 315 10.09 -24.08 -5.55
N VAL A 316 9.14 -24.97 -5.23
CA VAL A 316 9.38 -26.14 -4.35
C VAL A 316 10.54 -27.03 -4.83
N PRO A 317 10.62 -27.44 -6.12
CA PRO A 317 11.70 -28.33 -6.56
C PRO A 317 13.09 -27.73 -6.33
N LEU A 318 13.26 -26.45 -6.67
CA LEU A 318 14.53 -25.74 -6.49
C LEU A 318 14.87 -25.54 -5.00
N LEU A 319 13.88 -25.30 -4.14
CA LEU A 319 14.09 -25.21 -2.70
C LEU A 319 14.47 -26.57 -2.08
N LEU A 320 13.91 -27.68 -2.56
CA LEU A 320 14.30 -29.01 -2.11
C LEU A 320 15.73 -29.37 -2.56
N LEU A 321 16.13 -28.94 -3.76
CA LEU A 321 17.50 -29.06 -4.26
C LEU A 321 18.47 -28.17 -3.44
N ALA A 322 18.11 -26.92 -3.14
CA ALA A 322 18.91 -26.03 -2.31
C ALA A 322 19.15 -26.63 -0.91
N ARG A 323 18.09 -27.20 -0.34
CA ARG A 323 18.15 -27.91 0.94
C ARG A 323 19.04 -29.15 0.89
N SER A 324 19.01 -29.93 -0.19
CA SER A 324 19.86 -31.12 -0.32
C SER A 324 21.33 -30.74 -0.47
N GLN A 325 21.63 -29.65 -1.19
CA GLN A 325 22.98 -29.11 -1.33
C GLN A 325 23.55 -28.61 -0.01
N LEU A 326 22.72 -28.12 0.91
CA LEU A 326 23.11 -27.78 2.29
C LEU A 326 23.75 -28.97 3.05
N ARG A 327 23.43 -30.20 2.63
CA ARG A 327 23.96 -31.44 3.22
C ARG A 327 25.30 -31.87 2.59
N SER A 328 25.67 -31.30 1.43
CA SER A 328 26.89 -31.63 0.69
C SER A 328 28.07 -30.74 1.07
N ARG A 329 29.27 -31.31 1.07
CA ARG A 329 30.50 -30.71 1.66
C ARG A 329 31.29 -29.81 0.69
N TRP A 330 30.96 -29.81 -0.61
CA TRP A 330 31.88 -29.33 -1.65
C TRP A 330 31.65 -27.90 -2.19
N LEU A 331 30.48 -27.26 -2.00
CA LEU A 331 30.25 -25.83 -2.33
C LEU A 331 29.04 -25.28 -1.53
N PRO A 332 29.18 -24.91 -0.25
CA PRO A 332 28.01 -24.80 0.62
C PRO A 332 27.16 -23.54 0.41
N HIS A 333 27.76 -22.35 0.23
CA HIS A 333 27.00 -21.08 0.33
C HIS A 333 26.65 -20.46 -1.02
N LEU A 334 27.61 -20.38 -1.96
CA LEU A 334 27.35 -19.78 -3.27
C LEU A 334 26.33 -20.60 -4.07
N GLY A 335 26.43 -21.93 -4.02
CA GLY A 335 25.45 -22.81 -4.67
C GLY A 335 24.06 -22.68 -4.06
N GLU A 336 23.95 -22.63 -2.73
CA GLU A 336 22.67 -22.41 -2.04
C GLU A 336 22.05 -21.06 -2.45
N TRP A 337 22.82 -19.97 -2.43
CA TRP A 337 22.31 -18.64 -2.76
C TRP A 337 21.88 -18.54 -4.23
N VAL A 338 22.61 -19.17 -5.15
CA VAL A 338 22.22 -19.27 -6.56
C VAL A 338 20.93 -20.07 -6.70
N LEU A 339 20.78 -21.19 -6.01
CA LEU A 339 19.53 -21.97 -6.06
C LEU A 339 18.36 -21.22 -5.42
N LEU A 340 18.59 -20.46 -4.34
CA LEU A 340 17.56 -19.60 -3.74
C LEU A 340 17.16 -18.47 -4.69
N LEU A 341 18.12 -17.88 -5.41
CA LEU A 341 17.84 -16.89 -6.44
C LEU A 341 17.00 -17.49 -7.57
N LEU A 342 17.40 -18.66 -8.09
CA LEU A 342 16.65 -19.37 -9.12
C LEU A 342 15.24 -19.75 -8.64
N ALA A 343 15.10 -20.22 -7.40
CA ALA A 343 13.81 -20.53 -6.80
C ALA A 343 12.93 -19.29 -6.70
N PHE A 344 13.49 -18.14 -6.32
CA PHE A 344 12.78 -16.87 -6.32
C PHE A 344 12.38 -16.44 -7.73
N SER A 345 13.26 -16.58 -8.72
CA SER A 345 12.95 -16.29 -10.13
C SER A 345 11.79 -17.13 -10.63
N THR A 346 11.80 -18.44 -10.33
CA THR A 346 10.70 -19.34 -10.71
C THR A 346 9.40 -18.96 -10.00
N TYR A 347 9.44 -18.66 -8.70
CA TYR A 347 8.29 -18.16 -7.95
C TYR A 347 7.70 -16.88 -8.55
N TYR A 348 8.57 -15.91 -8.84
CA TYR A 348 8.20 -14.59 -9.34
C TYR A 348 7.56 -14.68 -10.73
N TRP A 349 8.26 -15.30 -11.69
CA TRP A 349 7.79 -15.41 -13.06
C TRP A 349 6.58 -16.33 -13.22
N THR A 350 6.43 -17.34 -12.36
CA THR A 350 5.17 -18.12 -12.31
C THR A 350 4.00 -17.25 -11.86
N SER A 351 4.19 -16.42 -10.83
CA SER A 351 3.16 -15.49 -10.37
C SER A 351 2.79 -14.47 -11.46
N VAL A 352 3.79 -13.95 -12.18
CA VAL A 352 3.59 -13.08 -13.34
C VAL A 352 2.86 -13.80 -14.47
N GLY A 353 3.18 -15.07 -14.74
CA GLY A 353 2.48 -15.88 -15.72
C GLY A 353 0.99 -16.06 -15.39
N ILE A 354 0.65 -16.30 -14.12
CA ILE A 354 -0.75 -16.36 -13.66
C ILE A 354 -1.45 -15.02 -13.89
N LEU A 355 -0.77 -13.91 -13.61
CA LEU A 355 -1.29 -12.57 -13.87
C LEU A 355 -1.54 -12.33 -15.37
N ALA A 356 -0.57 -12.69 -16.21
CA ALA A 356 -0.65 -12.54 -17.66
C ALA A 356 -1.77 -13.37 -18.27
N LEU A 357 -1.96 -14.62 -17.81
CA LEU A 357 -3.06 -15.48 -18.25
C LEU A 357 -4.43 -14.91 -17.89
N LYS A 358 -4.55 -14.27 -16.72
CA LYS A 358 -5.82 -13.73 -16.23
C LYS A 358 -6.20 -12.40 -16.91
N TYR A 359 -5.21 -11.56 -17.22
CA TYR A 359 -5.42 -10.19 -17.68
C TYR A 359 -4.95 -9.93 -19.11
N SER A 360 -4.52 -10.96 -19.84
CA SER A 360 -4.06 -10.87 -21.24
C SER A 360 -2.98 -9.79 -21.44
N LEU A 361 -1.94 -9.83 -20.58
CA LEU A 361 -0.78 -8.95 -20.72
C LEU A 361 -0.01 -9.36 -21.98
N TYR A 362 -0.18 -8.60 -23.07
CA TYR A 362 0.56 -8.76 -24.33
C TYR A 362 1.75 -7.79 -24.41
#